data_AF-A0A884MPP9-F1
#
_entry.id   AF-A0A884MPP9-F1
#
_cell.length_a   1.000
_cell.length_b   1.000
_cell.length_c   1.000
_cell.angle_alpha   90.00
_cell.angle_beta   90.00
_cell.angle_gamma   90.00
#
_symmetry.space_group_name_H-M   'P 1'
#
loop_
_entity.id
_entity.type
_entity.pdbx_description
1 polymer ?
#
loop_
_entity_poly.entity_id
_entity_poly.type
_entity_poly.pdbx_seq_one_letter_code
_entity_poly.pdbx_strand_id
1 'polypeptide(L)'
;ANPMSTPAHIVPEWYFLPIYAILRSVPNKLGGAAVIGLVFLWLLALPFLHRSSVRSSTFRPIHRFFFWLLLADCLLLGWIGSQSAEHPTMETLGQFASVGFFLYFAITPIIGEFEAEFVEAGGRRPIDDHRCRGHRSFVRRWGRDGSRKALRVAITTPPG
;
A
#
# COMPACT_ATOMS: atom_id res chain seq x y z
N ALA A 1 28.26 29.72 -14.90
CA ALA A 1 28.04 29.69 -13.44
C ALA A 1 29.02 30.65 -12.79
N ASN A 2 28.55 31.58 -11.95
CA ASN A 2 29.40 32.58 -11.30
C ASN A 2 29.61 32.18 -9.83
N PRO A 3 30.81 31.73 -9.40
CA PRO A 3 31.03 31.13 -8.08
C PRO A 3 30.95 32.12 -6.91
N MET A 4 30.92 33.44 -7.17
CA MET A 4 30.87 34.48 -6.14
C MET A 4 29.48 35.09 -5.88
N SER A 5 28.44 34.69 -6.63
CA SER A 5 27.11 35.26 -6.44
C SER A 5 26.05 34.18 -6.54
N THR A 6 25.54 33.74 -5.40
CA THR A 6 24.30 32.96 -5.30
C THR A 6 23.11 33.92 -5.35
N PRO A 7 22.19 33.77 -6.31
CA PRO A 7 20.92 34.51 -6.28
C PRO A 7 20.19 34.22 -4.97
N ALA A 8 19.59 35.23 -4.34
CA ALA A 8 18.88 35.08 -3.06
C ALA A 8 17.66 34.13 -3.11
N HIS A 9 17.24 33.71 -4.31
CA HIS A 9 16.03 32.91 -4.57
C HIS A 9 16.37 31.62 -5.35
N ILE A 10 17.18 30.74 -4.76
CA ILE A 10 17.43 29.40 -5.30
C ILE A 10 16.38 28.46 -4.73
N VAL A 11 15.34 28.19 -5.50
CA VAL A 11 14.31 27.20 -5.15
C VAL A 11 14.64 25.90 -5.91
N PRO A 12 14.65 24.75 -5.23
CA PRO A 12 14.85 23.46 -5.88
C PRO A 12 13.68 23.13 -6.83
N GLU A 13 13.86 22.13 -7.70
CA GLU A 13 12.81 21.74 -8.63
C GLU A 13 11.59 21.15 -7.90
N TRP A 14 10.40 21.28 -8.51
CA TRP A 14 9.09 21.04 -7.89
C TRP A 14 8.93 19.67 -7.20
N TYR A 15 9.62 18.64 -7.67
CA TYR A 15 9.58 17.29 -7.12
C TYR A 15 10.44 17.09 -5.86
N PHE A 16 11.41 17.96 -5.61
CA PHE A 16 12.25 17.95 -4.40
C PHE A 16 11.69 18.80 -3.26
N LEU A 17 10.70 19.66 -3.51
CA LEU A 17 10.12 20.56 -2.50
C LEU A 17 9.60 19.83 -1.26
N PRO A 18 8.92 18.67 -1.34
CA PRO A 18 8.42 18.00 -0.15
C PRO A 18 9.56 17.50 0.75
N ILE A 19 10.61 16.94 0.16
CA ILE A 19 11.80 16.45 0.90
C ILE A 19 12.55 17.64 1.49
N TYR A 20 12.67 18.74 0.74
CA TYR A 20 13.27 19.98 1.23
C TYR A 20 12.48 20.59 2.39
N ALA A 21 11.14 20.59 2.33
CA ALA A 21 10.26 21.07 3.38
C ALA A 21 10.44 20.27 4.69
N ILE A 22 10.57 18.94 4.59
CA ILE A 22 10.86 18.08 5.74
C ILE A 22 12.25 18.39 6.31
N LEU A 23 13.25 18.59 5.44
CA LEU A 23 14.61 18.90 5.86
C LEU A 23 14.70 20.23 6.63
N ARG A 24 14.10 21.31 6.12
CA ARG A 24 14.08 22.63 6.78
C ARG A 24 13.28 22.64 8.08
N SER A 25 12.35 21.69 8.25
CA SER A 25 11.53 21.62 9.46
C SER A 25 12.34 21.19 10.69
N VAL A 26 13.54 20.64 10.52
CA VAL A 26 14.41 20.20 11.61
C VAL A 26 15.53 21.22 11.86
N PRO A 27 15.56 21.94 12.99
CA PRO A 27 16.56 22.97 13.26
C PRO A 27 17.97 22.42 13.61
N ASN A 28 18.20 21.11 13.48
CA ASN A 28 19.45 20.43 13.84
C ASN A 28 20.17 19.88 12.59
N LYS A 29 21.46 20.20 12.45
CA LYS A 29 22.31 19.75 11.33
C LYS A 29 22.43 18.23 11.18
N LEU A 30 22.48 17.48 12.28
CA LEU A 30 22.51 16.01 12.26
C LEU A 30 21.11 15.41 12.07
N GLY A 31 20.10 16.06 12.64
CA GLY A 31 18.70 15.65 12.51
C GLY A 31 18.21 15.69 11.06
N GLY A 32 18.57 16.73 10.31
CA GLY A 32 18.16 16.86 8.91
C GLY A 32 18.60 15.68 8.02
N ALA A 33 19.86 15.26 8.14
CA ALA A 33 20.38 14.12 7.38
C ALA A 33 19.71 12.79 7.79
N ALA A 34 19.47 12.60 9.09
CA ALA A 34 18.77 11.42 9.61
C ALA A 34 17.33 11.33 9.07
N VAL A 35 16.62 12.45 9.00
CA VAL A 35 15.24 12.49 8.50
C VAL A 35 15.16 12.23 7.01
N ILE A 36 16.11 12.72 6.19
CA ILE A 36 16.18 12.33 4.77
C ILE A 36 16.33 10.82 4.63
N GLY A 37 17.26 10.22 5.37
CA GLY A 37 17.44 8.76 5.39
C GLY A 37 16.15 8.03 5.79
N LEU A 38 15.43 8.57 6.78
CA LEU A 38 14.15 8.05 7.23
C LEU A 38 13.09 8.10 6.12
N VAL A 39 12.95 9.21 5.38
CA VAL A 39 12.00 9.32 4.26
C VAL A 39 12.23 8.21 3.22
N PHE A 40 13.47 8.00 2.79
CA PHE A 40 13.78 6.95 1.82
C PHE A 40 13.53 5.55 2.39
N LEU A 41 13.84 5.32 3.67
CA LEU A 41 13.60 4.04 4.33
C LEU A 41 12.11 3.70 4.34
N TRP A 42 11.25 4.66 4.70
CA TRP A 42 9.79 4.46 4.66
C TRP A 42 9.28 4.22 3.24
N LEU A 43 9.84 4.91 2.25
CA LEU A 43 9.50 4.69 0.84
C LEU A 43 9.89 3.29 0.35
N LEU A 44 11.02 2.75 0.80
CA LEU A 44 11.43 1.36 0.52
C LEU A 44 10.63 0.35 1.35
N ALA A 45 10.14 0.74 2.53
CA ALA A 45 9.33 -0.10 3.38
C ALA A 45 7.87 -0.22 2.91
N LEU A 46 7.38 0.67 2.04
CA LEU A 46 6.03 0.67 1.45
C LEU A 46 5.51 -0.72 1.01
N PRO A 47 6.23 -1.51 0.19
CA PRO A 47 5.75 -2.82 -0.23
C PRO A 47 5.58 -3.81 0.93
N PHE A 48 6.29 -3.62 2.04
CA PHE A 48 6.21 -4.49 3.23
C PHE A 48 5.11 -4.03 4.21
N LEU A 49 4.89 -2.71 4.30
CA LEU A 49 3.84 -2.09 5.12
C LEU A 49 2.43 -2.35 4.57
N HIS A 50 2.31 -2.57 3.26
CA HIS A 50 1.04 -2.82 2.60
C HIS A 50 0.60 -4.30 2.71
N ARG A 51 0.27 -4.76 3.92
CA ARG A 51 -0.24 -6.10 4.23
C ARG A 51 -1.75 -6.24 3.94
N SER A 52 -2.19 -5.94 2.71
CA SER A 52 -3.60 -6.09 2.33
C SER A 52 -3.84 -7.36 1.49
N SER A 53 -4.77 -8.21 1.94
CA SER A 53 -5.22 -9.41 1.21
C SER A 53 -6.01 -9.05 -0.07
N VAL A 54 -6.61 -7.85 -0.10
CA VAL A 54 -7.40 -7.34 -1.22
C VAL A 54 -6.61 -6.25 -1.96
N ARG A 55 -6.19 -6.56 -3.19
CA ARG A 55 -5.38 -5.66 -4.05
C ARG A 55 -6.16 -4.45 -4.59
N SER A 56 -7.49 -4.53 -4.65
CA SER A 56 -8.32 -3.48 -5.27
C SER A 56 -8.73 -2.42 -4.26
N SER A 57 -8.31 -1.17 -4.51
CA SER A 57 -8.68 0.01 -3.72
C SER A 57 -10.18 0.36 -3.80
N THR A 58 -10.94 -0.25 -4.71
CA THR A 58 -12.39 -0.01 -4.86
C THR A 58 -13.20 -0.57 -3.69
N PHE A 59 -12.70 -1.63 -3.03
CA PHE A 59 -13.37 -2.27 -1.89
C PHE A 59 -12.93 -1.72 -0.53
N ARG A 60 -12.10 -0.66 -0.51
CA ARG A 60 -11.47 -0.13 0.71
C ARG A 60 -11.71 1.37 0.92
N PRO A 61 -12.91 1.79 1.37
CA PRO A 61 -13.26 3.22 1.50
C PRO A 61 -12.40 3.95 2.53
N ILE A 62 -11.95 3.28 3.60
CA ILE A 62 -11.09 3.88 4.64
C ILE A 62 -9.71 4.16 4.06
N HIS A 63 -9.11 3.17 3.40
CA HIS A 63 -7.80 3.35 2.75
C HIS A 63 -7.83 4.45 1.68
N ARG A 64 -8.93 4.59 0.93
CA ARG A 64 -9.10 5.67 -0.05
C ARG A 64 -9.04 7.05 0.59
N PHE A 65 -9.71 7.24 1.73
CA PHE A 65 -9.68 8.53 2.45
C PHE A 65 -8.26 8.88 2.91
N PHE A 66 -7.55 7.93 3.52
CA PHE A 66 -6.17 8.13 3.96
C PHE A 66 -5.22 8.43 2.78
N PHE A 67 -5.39 7.79 1.63
CA PHE A 67 -4.62 8.13 0.43
C PHE A 67 -4.81 9.59 -0.01
N TRP A 68 -6.04 10.10 0.04
CA TRP A 68 -6.30 11.52 -0.26
C TRP A 68 -5.69 12.45 0.78
N LEU A 69 -5.67 12.06 2.07
CA LEU A 69 -4.95 12.79 3.10
C LEU A 69 -3.44 12.84 2.83
N LEU A 70 -2.81 11.72 2.44
CA LEU A 70 -1.39 11.71 2.04
C LEU A 70 -1.14 12.63 0.86
N LEU A 71 -2.01 12.62 -0.15
CA LEU A 71 -1.87 13.49 -1.32
C LEU A 71 -1.98 14.97 -0.92
N ALA A 72 -2.95 15.30 -0.06
CA ALA A 72 -3.11 16.65 0.48
C ALA A 72 -1.89 17.09 1.31
N ASP A 73 -1.32 16.18 2.11
CA ASP A 73 -0.10 16.42 2.88
C ASP A 73 1.10 16.67 1.95
N CYS A 74 1.33 15.84 0.93
CA CYS A 74 2.38 16.06 -0.07
C CYS A 74 2.25 17.42 -0.79
N LEU A 75 1.02 17.84 -1.13
CA LEU A 75 0.77 19.16 -1.71
C LEU A 75 1.04 20.29 -0.71
N LEU A 76 0.67 20.10 0.56
CA LEU A 76 0.94 21.05 1.64
C LEU A 76 2.45 21.21 1.87
N LEU A 77 3.21 20.11 1.94
CA LEU A 77 4.67 20.15 2.04
C LEU A 77 5.31 20.80 0.81
N GLY A 78 4.82 20.50 -0.39
CA GLY A 78 5.26 21.14 -1.62
C GLY A 78 5.03 22.65 -1.59
N TRP A 79 3.87 23.08 -1.10
CA TRP A 79 3.56 24.50 -0.93
C TRP A 79 4.47 25.17 0.10
N ILE A 80 4.68 24.57 1.27
CA ILE A 80 5.57 25.11 2.31
C ILE A 80 7.02 25.18 1.80
N GLY A 81 7.45 24.20 1.01
CA GLY A 81 8.78 24.16 0.41
C GLY A 81 9.06 25.27 -0.60
N SER A 82 8.04 25.84 -1.25
CA SER A 82 8.19 26.95 -2.20
C SER A 82 8.25 28.32 -1.54
N GLN A 83 7.83 28.45 -0.28
CA GLN A 83 7.84 29.71 0.45
C GLN A 83 9.22 30.00 1.06
N SER A 84 9.64 31.26 1.02
CA SER A 84 10.87 31.73 1.66
C SER A 84 10.88 31.43 3.17
N ALA A 85 12.04 31.04 3.71
CA ALA A 85 12.22 30.61 5.10
C ALA A 85 12.24 31.75 6.13
N GLU A 86 11.73 32.93 5.79
CA GLU A 86 11.84 34.14 6.61
C GLU A 86 10.87 34.16 7.81
N HIS A 87 9.87 33.26 7.84
CA HIS A 87 8.83 33.27 8.87
C HIS A 87 8.83 31.99 9.73
N PRO A 88 8.93 32.11 11.07
CA PRO A 88 8.94 30.96 11.99
C PRO A 88 7.65 30.14 11.95
N THR A 89 6.53 30.76 11.56
CA THR A 89 5.24 30.08 11.39
C THR A 89 5.25 29.01 10.30
N MET A 90 6.04 29.21 9.24
CA MET A 90 6.13 28.27 8.12
C MET A 90 6.96 27.04 8.48
N GLU A 91 7.96 27.18 9.35
CA GLU A 91 8.75 26.04 9.84
C GLU A 91 7.95 25.15 10.78
N THR A 92 7.19 25.72 11.71
CA THR A 92 6.33 24.95 12.62
C THR A 92 5.25 24.18 11.86
N LEU A 93 4.66 24.79 10.82
CA LEU A 93 3.69 24.09 9.98
C LEU A 93 4.33 22.93 9.22
N GLY A 94 5.56 23.12 8.73
CA GLY A 94 6.36 22.07 8.10
C GLY A 94 6.64 20.90 9.05
N GLN A 95 6.88 21.18 10.35
CA GLN A 95 7.05 20.14 11.37
C GLN A 95 5.78 19.31 11.56
N PHE A 96 4.62 19.96 11.69
CA PHE A 96 3.34 19.26 11.81
C PHE A 96 3.04 18.39 10.58
N ALA A 97 3.28 18.93 9.39
CA ALA A 97 3.07 18.20 8.15
C ALA A 97 4.06 17.03 8.00
N SER A 98 5.33 17.22 8.36
CA SER A 98 6.34 16.15 8.38
C SER A 98 5.97 15.01 9.34
N VAL A 99 5.46 15.35 10.53
CA VAL A 99 4.96 14.35 11.49
C VAL A 99 3.73 13.63 10.91
N GLY A 100 2.82 14.36 10.27
CA GLY A 100 1.67 13.80 9.56
C GLY A 100 2.07 12.79 8.48
N PHE A 101 3.08 13.14 7.67
CA PHE A 101 3.66 12.26 6.64
C PHE A 101 4.14 10.93 7.24
N PHE A 102 5.02 10.97 8.25
CA PHE A 102 5.52 9.74 8.89
C PHE A 102 4.42 8.95 9.61
N LEU A 103 3.46 9.65 10.24
CA LEU A 103 2.33 9.04 10.92
C LEU A 103 1.44 8.26 9.94
N TYR A 104 1.21 8.78 8.73
CA TYR A 104 0.48 8.08 7.69
C TYR A 104 1.09 6.70 7.40
N PHE A 105 2.41 6.63 7.19
CA PHE A 105 3.06 5.34 6.92
C PHE A 105 2.98 4.39 8.12
N ALA A 106 3.06 4.92 9.35
CA ALA A 106 2.93 4.11 10.56
C ALA A 106 1.51 3.56 10.76
N ILE A 107 0.47 4.30 10.38
CA ILE A 107 -0.94 3.89 10.53
C ILE A 107 -1.38 2.94 9.40
N THR A 108 -0.76 3.00 8.22
CA THR A 108 -1.09 2.17 7.05
C THR A 108 -1.26 0.67 7.35
N PRO A 109 -0.35 -0.02 8.08
CA PRO A 109 -0.54 -1.44 8.42
C PRO A 109 -1.74 -1.68 9.35
N ILE A 110 -2.00 -0.77 10.29
CA ILE A 110 -3.11 -0.89 11.26
C ILE A 110 -4.46 -0.81 10.55
N ILE A 111 -4.62 0.14 9.63
CA ILE A 111 -5.83 0.25 8.80
C ILE A 111 -6.03 -1.01 7.96
N GLY A 112 -4.94 -1.57 7.44
CA GLY A 112 -4.97 -2.75 6.58
C GLY A 112 -5.54 -3.98 7.29
N GLU A 113 -5.17 -4.18 8.56
CA GLU A 113 -5.68 -5.25 9.43
C GLU A 113 -7.10 -4.97 9.91
N PHE A 114 -7.38 -3.75 10.38
CA PHE A 114 -8.72 -3.36 10.83
C PHE A 114 -9.75 -3.56 9.73
N GLU A 115 -9.49 -3.07 8.52
CA GLU A 115 -10.41 -3.24 7.39
C GLU A 115 -10.55 -4.71 6.96
N ALA A 116 -9.50 -5.53 7.12
CA ALA A 116 -9.59 -6.97 6.88
C ALA A 116 -10.51 -7.65 7.91
N GLU A 117 -10.39 -7.30 9.19
CA GLU A 117 -11.27 -7.80 10.25
C GLU A 117 -12.73 -7.38 10.03
N PHE A 118 -13.00 -6.13 9.68
CA PHE A 118 -14.37 -5.68 9.37
C PHE A 118 -15.00 -6.44 8.21
N VAL A 119 -14.21 -6.72 7.16
CA VAL A 119 -14.66 -7.50 6.01
C VAL A 119 -14.94 -8.96 6.40
N GLU A 120 -14.10 -9.57 7.24
CA GLU A 120 -14.31 -10.94 7.73
C GLU A 120 -15.47 -11.05 8.72
N ALA A 121 -15.61 -10.09 9.63
CA ALA A 121 -16.68 -10.01 10.63
C ALA A 121 -18.05 -9.77 9.97
N GLY A 122 -18.11 -8.94 8.92
CA GLY A 122 -19.32 -8.74 8.12
C GLY A 122 -19.57 -9.84 7.07
N GLY A 123 -18.57 -10.68 6.78
CA GLY A 123 -18.52 -11.53 5.60
C GLY A 123 -18.69 -13.03 5.81
N ARG A 124 -18.80 -13.55 7.04
CA ARG A 124 -19.15 -14.96 7.24
C ARG A 124 -20.65 -15.19 7.14
N ARG A 125 -21.14 -15.41 5.92
CA ARG A 125 -21.98 -16.59 5.76
C ARG A 125 -21.01 -17.75 5.55
N PRO A 126 -21.02 -18.80 6.39
CA PRO A 126 -20.38 -20.03 5.98
C PRO A 126 -20.99 -20.38 4.63
N ILE A 127 -20.19 -20.36 3.56
CA ILE A 127 -20.59 -21.07 2.35
C ILE A 127 -20.61 -22.52 2.81
N ASP A 128 -21.82 -22.99 3.10
CA ASP A 128 -22.10 -24.37 3.39
C ASP A 128 -21.51 -25.21 2.25
N ASP A 129 -20.38 -25.86 2.53
CA ASP A 129 -19.70 -26.84 1.66
C ASP A 129 -20.59 -28.10 1.41
N HIS A 130 -21.87 -28.04 1.75
CA HIS A 130 -22.86 -29.06 1.43
C HIS A 130 -23.11 -29.18 -0.08
N ARG A 131 -22.90 -28.12 -0.88
CA ARG A 131 -23.09 -28.21 -2.35
C ARG A 131 -21.89 -28.85 -3.08
N CYS A 132 -20.67 -28.76 -2.53
CA CYS A 132 -19.47 -29.30 -3.17
C CYS A 132 -19.13 -30.75 -2.78
N ARG A 133 -19.76 -31.32 -1.74
CA ARG A 133 -19.69 -32.78 -1.48
C ARG A 133 -20.37 -33.62 -2.57
N GLY A 134 -21.44 -33.12 -3.18
CA GLY A 134 -22.14 -33.81 -4.27
C GLY A 134 -21.31 -33.93 -5.56
N HIS A 135 -20.58 -32.86 -5.91
CA HIS A 135 -19.79 -32.84 -7.15
C HIS A 135 -18.55 -33.75 -7.06
N ARG A 136 -17.86 -33.78 -5.91
CA ARG A 136 -16.72 -34.69 -5.70
C ARG A 136 -17.11 -36.17 -5.65
N SER A 137 -18.31 -36.49 -5.16
CA SER A 137 -18.81 -37.87 -5.16
C SER A 137 -19.31 -38.31 -6.55
N PHE A 138 -19.90 -37.41 -7.34
CA PHE A 138 -20.27 -37.67 -8.74
C PHE A 138 -19.05 -37.95 -9.62
N VAL A 139 -18.01 -37.12 -9.55
CA VAL A 139 -16.77 -37.30 -10.34
C VAL A 139 -16.05 -38.61 -9.97
N ARG A 140 -16.01 -38.98 -8.67
CA ARG A 140 -15.44 -40.28 -8.23
C ARG A 140 -16.31 -41.48 -8.63
N ARG A 141 -17.62 -41.31 -8.85
CA ARG A 141 -18.52 -42.37 -9.30
C ARG A 141 -18.43 -42.59 -10.82
N TRP A 142 -18.36 -41.52 -11.61
CA TRP A 142 -18.25 -41.58 -13.07
C TRP A 142 -16.90 -42.17 -13.53
N GLY A 143 -15.79 -41.81 -12.87
CA GLY A 143 -14.48 -42.38 -13.16
C GLY A 143 -14.39 -43.89 -12.93
N ARG A 144 -15.17 -44.45 -11.99
CA ARG A 144 -15.21 -45.89 -11.72
C ARG A 144 -16.11 -46.68 -12.68
N ASP A 145 -17.15 -46.05 -13.22
CA ASP A 145 -18.12 -46.72 -14.10
C ASP A 145 -17.63 -46.77 -15.55
N GLY A 146 -16.93 -45.72 -16.02
CA GLY A 146 -16.26 -45.72 -17.32
C GLY A 146 -15.16 -46.79 -17.43
N SER A 147 -14.42 -47.04 -16.34
CA SER A 147 -13.36 -48.05 -16.30
C SER A 147 -13.91 -49.49 -16.31
N ARG A 148 -15.08 -49.75 -15.68
CA ARG A 148 -15.72 -51.08 -15.71
C ARG A 148 -16.34 -51.43 -17.07
N LYS A 149 -16.85 -50.43 -17.80
CA LYS A 149 -17.38 -50.64 -19.15
C LYS A 149 -16.26 -50.86 -20.17
N ALA A 150 -15.14 -50.13 -20.06
CA ALA A 150 -13.96 -50.37 -20.89
C ALA A 150 -13.34 -51.76 -20.67
N LEU A 151 -13.24 -52.21 -19.40
CA LEU A 151 -12.70 -53.53 -19.08
C LEU A 151 -13.58 -54.68 -19.60
N ARG A 152 -14.90 -54.47 -19.71
CA ARG A 152 -15.84 -55.51 -20.18
C ARG A 152 -15.82 -55.66 -21.71
N VAL A 153 -15.48 -54.61 -22.46
CA VAL A 153 -15.36 -54.66 -23.94
C VAL A 153 -14.03 -55.29 -24.37
N ALA A 154 -12.96 -55.13 -23.59
CA ALA A 154 -11.65 -55.70 -23.91
C ALA A 154 -11.59 -57.24 -23.82
N ILE A 155 -12.53 -57.88 -23.12
CA ILE A 155 -12.49 -59.34 -22.88
C ILE A 155 -13.31 -60.12 -23.92
N THR A 156 -14.12 -59.45 -24.76
CA THR A 156 -15.07 -60.13 -25.68
C THR A 156 -14.66 -60.11 -27.16
N THR A 157 -13.44 -59.71 -27.51
CA THR A 157 -12.96 -59.74 -28.90
C THR A 157 -12.02 -60.93 -29.11
N PRO A 158 -12.41 -61.94 -29.91
CA PRO A 158 -11.51 -63.04 -30.26
C PRO A 158 -10.44 -62.55 -31.24
N PRO A 159 -9.18 -63.00 -31.11
CA PRO A 159 -8.15 -62.70 -32.08
C PRO A 159 -8.46 -63.44 -33.40
N GLY A 160 -8.58 -62.68 -34.49
CA GLY A 160 -8.56 -63.19 -35.86
C GLY A 160 -7.14 -63.24 -36.39
#